data_AF-A0AB33Z093-F1
#
_entry.id   AF-A0AB33Z093-F1
#
_cell.length_a   1.000
_cell.length_b   1.000
_cell.length_c   1.000
_cell.angle_alpha   90.00
_cell.angle_beta   90.00
_cell.angle_gamma   90.00
#
_symmetry.space_group_name_H-M   'P 1'
#
loop_
_entity.id
_entity.type
_entity.pdbx_description
1 polymer ?
#
loop_
_entity_poly.entity_id
_entity_poly.type
_entity_poly.pdbx_seq_one_letter_code
_entity_poly.pdbx_strand_id
1 'polypeptide(L)'
;MRTLKVILFTIFCNMAISSHVLACDEMIVLAVADIISLDEAIKTVKKNSKGKVLDAQTKQMNGQPVHVIKVLTDKGHVKKIRVQGTRK
;
A
#
# COMPACT_ATOMS: atom_id res chain seq x y z
N MET A 1 17.84 -30.50 -50.27
CA MET A 1 17.05 -29.23 -50.28
C MET A 1 15.68 -29.33 -49.57
N ARG A 2 15.14 -30.54 -49.31
CA ARG A 2 13.83 -30.71 -48.64
C ARG A 2 13.85 -30.38 -47.14
N THR A 3 14.91 -30.80 -46.44
CA THR A 3 15.08 -30.60 -44.98
C THR A 3 15.39 -29.15 -44.60
N LEU A 4 16.15 -28.43 -45.43
CA LEU A 4 16.49 -27.02 -45.20
C LEU A 4 15.24 -26.09 -45.25
N LYS A 5 14.27 -26.39 -46.13
CA LYS A 5 12.99 -25.68 -46.19
C LYS A 5 12.11 -25.92 -44.96
N VAL A 6 12.12 -27.15 -44.42
CA VAL A 6 11.34 -27.50 -43.23
C VAL A 6 11.90 -26.80 -41.99
N ILE A 7 13.24 -26.76 -41.84
CA ILE A 7 13.91 -26.06 -40.74
C ILE A 7 13.61 -24.55 -40.79
N LEU A 8 13.66 -23.95 -41.99
CA LEU A 8 13.34 -22.53 -42.17
C LEU A 8 11.86 -22.23 -41.82
N PHE A 9 10.94 -23.13 -42.20
CA PHE A 9 9.51 -22.99 -41.92
C PHE A 9 9.21 -23.11 -40.40
N THR A 10 9.88 -24.02 -39.69
CA THR A 10 9.72 -24.17 -38.23
C THR A 10 10.23 -22.98 -37.42
N ILE A 11 11.30 -22.32 -37.88
CA ILE A 11 11.84 -21.11 -37.24
C ILE A 11 10.89 -19.92 -37.47
N PHE A 12 10.34 -19.80 -38.69
CA PHE A 12 9.38 -18.76 -39.02
C PHE A 12 8.06 -18.91 -38.22
N CYS A 13 7.58 -20.13 -38.02
CA CYS A 13 6.39 -20.40 -37.20
C CYS A 13 6.57 -20.02 -35.72
N ASN A 14 7.77 -20.18 -35.14
CA ASN A 14 8.00 -19.84 -33.73
C ASN A 14 8.02 -18.31 -33.48
N MET A 15 8.41 -17.50 -34.46
CA MET A 15 8.42 -16.03 -34.33
C MET A 15 7.02 -15.40 -34.43
N ALA A 16 6.05 -16.09 -35.06
CA ALA A 16 4.69 -15.57 -35.23
C ALA A 16 3.77 -15.81 -34.02
N ILE A 17 4.16 -16.66 -33.06
CA ILE A 17 3.29 -17.12 -31.96
C ILE A 17 3.61 -16.41 -30.62
N SER A 18 4.71 -15.67 -30.53
CA SER A 18 5.11 -14.99 -29.30
C SER A 18 4.77 -13.49 -29.31
N SER A 19 3.52 -13.14 -29.59
CA SER A 19 2.97 -11.85 -29.16
C SER A 19 2.47 -11.97 -27.72
N HIS A 20 3.40 -12.03 -26.76
CA HIS A 20 3.07 -11.79 -25.36
C HIS A 20 2.81 -10.29 -25.18
N VAL A 21 1.54 -9.92 -25.27
CA VAL A 21 1.02 -8.63 -24.84
C VAL A 21 1.38 -8.47 -23.36
N LEU A 22 2.37 -7.64 -23.06
CA LEU A 22 2.66 -7.16 -21.71
C LEU A 22 2.68 -5.63 -21.74
N ALA A 23 1.55 -5.06 -22.17
CA ALA A 23 1.14 -3.75 -21.72
C ALA A 23 0.29 -3.95 -20.46
N CYS A 24 0.93 -4.29 -19.35
CA CYS A 24 0.33 -4.05 -18.04
C CYS A 24 0.47 -2.54 -17.82
N ASP A 25 -0.58 -1.80 -18.17
CA ASP A 25 -0.83 -0.49 -17.60
C ASP A 25 -1.10 -0.71 -16.11
N GLU A 26 -0.03 -0.85 -15.33
CA GLU A 26 -0.10 -0.84 -13.88
C GLU A 26 -0.45 0.59 -13.47
N MET A 27 -1.75 0.88 -13.42
CA MET A 27 -2.25 2.06 -12.73
C MET A 27 -1.84 1.92 -11.26
N ILE A 28 -0.69 2.50 -10.91
CA ILE A 28 -0.22 2.61 -9.53
C ILE A 28 -1.19 3.57 -8.84
N VAL A 29 -2.20 3.03 -8.17
CA VAL A 29 -2.97 3.77 -7.17
C VAL A 29 -2.04 3.98 -5.98
N LEU A 30 -1.28 5.07 -6.02
CA LEU A 30 -0.62 5.63 -4.85
C LEU A 30 -1.74 5.96 -3.87
N ALA A 31 -1.97 5.08 -2.89
CA ALA A 31 -2.76 5.41 -1.72
C ALA A 31 -2.06 6.61 -1.08
N VAL A 32 -2.60 7.81 -1.32
CA VAL A 32 -2.26 9.00 -0.55
C VAL A 32 -2.66 8.67 0.86
N ALA A 33 -1.69 8.19 1.65
CA ALA A 33 -1.87 8.13 3.09
C ALA A 33 -2.10 9.57 3.50
N ASP A 34 -3.33 9.94 3.84
CA ASP A 34 -3.66 11.28 4.32
C ASP A 34 -2.68 11.61 5.46
N ILE A 35 -1.69 12.43 5.13
CA ILE A 35 -0.62 12.75 6.04
C ILE A 35 -1.16 13.87 6.93
N ILE A 36 -1.60 13.49 8.13
CA ILE A 36 -2.37 14.37 9.01
C ILE A 36 -1.59 14.73 10.27
N SER A 37 -2.01 15.82 10.92
CA SER A 37 -1.44 16.23 12.22
C SER A 37 -1.87 15.29 13.35
N LEU A 38 -1.19 15.35 14.50
CA LEU A 38 -1.56 14.55 15.68
C LEU A 38 -3.00 14.83 16.13
N ASP A 39 -3.42 16.09 16.15
CA ASP A 39 -4.77 16.50 16.57
C ASP A 39 -5.84 15.99 15.60
N GLU A 40 -5.55 16.05 14.31
CA GLU A 40 -6.43 15.53 13.28
C GLU A 40 -6.52 14.00 13.34
N ALA A 41 -5.39 13.32 13.60
CA ALA A 41 -5.37 11.88 13.83
C ALA A 41 -6.22 11.49 15.04
N ILE A 42 -6.18 12.27 16.14
CA ILE A 42 -7.04 12.07 17.30
C ILE A 42 -8.52 12.24 16.93
N LYS A 43 -8.87 13.30 16.18
CA LYS A 43 -10.26 13.53 15.74
C LYS A 43 -10.77 12.39 14.85
N THR A 44 -9.95 11.94 13.90
CA THR A 44 -10.26 10.82 13.01
C THR A 44 -10.47 9.53 13.79
N VAL A 45 -9.59 9.24 14.76
CA VAL A 45 -9.75 8.06 15.64
C VAL A 45 -11.00 8.17 16.51
N LYS A 46 -11.32 9.34 17.08
CA LYS A 46 -12.54 9.55 17.86
C LYS A 46 -13.81 9.37 17.02
N LYS A 47 -13.80 9.77 15.75
CA LYS A 47 -14.95 9.60 14.84
C LYS A 47 -15.16 8.14 14.46
N ASN A 48 -14.07 7.39 14.24
CA ASN A 48 -14.12 6.02 13.74
C ASN A 48 -14.13 4.93 14.83
N SER A 49 -13.76 5.27 16.06
CA SER A 49 -13.71 4.35 17.19
C SER A 49 -14.77 4.66 18.23
N LYS A 50 -15.43 3.61 18.75
CA LYS A 50 -16.35 3.71 19.89
C LYS A 50 -15.64 3.81 21.25
N GLY A 51 -14.31 3.80 21.27
CA GLY A 51 -13.50 3.76 22.49
C GLY A 51 -13.01 5.13 22.97
N LYS A 52 -12.51 5.20 24.21
CA LYS A 52 -11.93 6.42 24.78
C LYS A 52 -10.45 6.53 24.42
N VAL A 53 -10.04 7.67 23.87
CA VAL A 53 -8.61 7.96 23.68
C VAL A 53 -7.96 8.20 25.05
N LEU A 54 -6.92 7.43 25.36
CA LEU A 54 -6.16 7.54 26.61
C LEU A 54 -4.92 8.40 26.44
N ASP A 55 -4.24 8.25 25.30
CA ASP A 55 -2.93 8.84 25.04
C ASP A 55 -2.69 8.91 23.53
N ALA A 56 -1.94 9.90 23.09
CA ALA A 56 -1.59 10.11 21.70
C ALA A 56 -0.21 10.78 21.61
N GLN A 57 0.67 10.19 20.80
CA GLN A 57 2.03 10.69 20.65
C GLN A 57 2.57 10.48 19.24
N THR A 58 3.42 11.39 18.77
CA THR A 58 4.19 11.21 17.55
C THR A 58 5.47 10.45 17.87
N LYS A 59 5.79 9.43 17.08
CA LYS A 59 7.06 8.68 17.14
C LYS A 59 7.70 8.65 15.78
N GLN A 60 9.02 8.75 15.74
CA GLN A 60 9.77 8.45 14.52
C GLN A 60 9.86 6.93 14.37
N MET A 61 9.30 6.39 13.30
CA MET A 61 9.42 4.98 12.91
C MET A 61 9.92 4.94 11.47
N ASN A 62 11.04 4.26 11.22
CA ASN A 62 11.66 4.18 9.88
C ASN A 62 11.92 5.55 9.24
N GLY A 63 12.29 6.55 10.04
CA GLY A 63 12.52 7.92 9.58
C GLY A 63 11.26 8.74 9.30
N GLN A 64 10.07 8.15 9.44
CA GLN A 64 8.79 8.84 9.25
C GLN A 64 8.10 9.14 10.60
N PRO A 65 7.46 10.31 10.76
CA PRO A 65 6.61 10.56 11.91
C PRO A 65 5.34 9.71 11.83
N VAL A 66 5.10 8.92 12.88
CA VAL A 66 3.92 8.08 13.05
C VAL A 66 3.21 8.49 14.32
N HIS A 67 1.95 8.89 14.21
CA HIS A 67 1.08 9.16 15.33
C HIS A 67 0.55 7.84 15.90
N VAL A 68 0.93 7.53 17.14
CA VAL A 68 0.49 6.35 17.88
C VAL A 68 -0.57 6.80 18.89
N ILE A 69 -1.79 6.31 18.72
CA ILE A 69 -2.94 6.65 19.54
C ILE A 69 -3.39 5.42 20.31
N LYS A 70 -3.45 5.53 21.65
CA LYS A 70 -3.95 4.49 22.55
C LYS A 70 -5.44 4.72 22.80
N VAL A 71 -6.24 3.70 22.50
CA VAL A 71 -7.70 3.73 22.67
C VAL A 71 -8.11 2.63 23.62
N LEU A 72 -8.81 2.98 24.70
CA LEU A 72 -9.52 2.03 25.55
C LEU A 72 -10.78 1.56 24.81
N THR A 73 -10.82 0.28 24.47
CA THR A 73 -12.00 -0.36 23.89
C THR A 73 -13.08 -0.57 24.95
N ASP A 74 -14.32 -0.72 24.51
CA ASP A 74 -15.46 -1.15 25.33
C ASP A 74 -15.21 -2.45 26.11
N LYS A 75 -14.40 -3.36 25.56
CA LYS A 75 -13.96 -4.60 26.22
C LYS A 75 -12.90 -4.41 27.32
N GLY A 76 -12.49 -3.17 27.60
CA GLY A 76 -11.50 -2.86 28.65
C GLY A 76 -10.03 -3.02 28.25
N HIS A 77 -9.73 -3.44 27.01
CA HIS A 77 -8.35 -3.52 26.52
C HIS A 77 -7.90 -2.23 25.83
N VAL A 78 -6.58 -2.01 25.75
CA VAL A 78 -5.99 -0.86 25.05
C VAL A 78 -5.53 -1.26 23.65
N LYS A 79 -6.15 -0.67 22.63
CA LYS A 79 -5.75 -0.79 21.22
C LYS A 79 -4.80 0.35 20.84
N LYS A 80 -3.70 0.03 20.17
CA LYS A 80 -2.78 1.03 19.58
C LYS A 80 -3.10 1.20 18.10
N ILE A 81 -3.52 2.38 17.72
CA ILE A 81 -3.77 2.76 16.32
C ILE A 81 -2.58 3.59 15.85
N ARG A 82 -2.04 3.26 14.68
CA ARG A 82 -0.93 3.99 14.05
C ARG A 82 -1.45 4.75 12.85
N VAL A 83 -1.12 6.02 12.75
CA VAL A 83 -1.49 6.91 11.65
C VAL A 83 -0.23 7.59 11.15
N GLN A 84 -0.05 7.67 9.84
CA GLN A 84 1.09 8.37 9.25
C GLN A 84 0.95 9.87 9.49
N GLY A 85 2.02 10.50 9.97
CA GLY A 85 2.07 11.91 10.32
C GLY A 85 2.88 12.73 9.33
N THR A 86 2.67 14.05 9.31
CA THR A 86 3.41 14.96 8.43
C THR A 86 4.78 15.28 9.00
N ARG A 87 5.80 15.25 8.14
CA ARG A 87 7.13 15.77 8.47
C ARG A 87 7.01 17.29 8.55
N LYS A 88 7.14 17.82 9.76
CA LYS A 88 7.11 19.26 10.04
C LYS A 88 8.36 19.94 9.47
#